data_AF-A0A8J3BJ12-F1
#
_entry.id   AF-A0A8J3BJ12-F1
#
_cell.length_a   1.000
_cell.length_b   1.000
_cell.length_c   1.000
_cell.angle_alpha   90.00
_cell.angle_beta   90.00
_cell.angle_gamma   90.00
#
_symmetry.space_group_name_H-M   'P 1'
#
loop_
_entity.id
_entity.type
_entity.pdbx_description
1 polymer ?
#
loop_
_entity_poly.entity_id
_entity_poly.type
_entity_poly.pdbx_seq_one_letter_code
_entity_poly.pdbx_strand_id
1 'polypeptide(L)'
;MEADWIPALAAAGAAAIVEVVLTETWRTVRPRLARALGCGDADRERRAAARLDATAAELARGGSAERARVAREVRLADLLADDPGAAGPLRDLLAGLRPAAPGPVQRITATGAGTAYGVMYGTQEIHHHPPPA
;
A
#
# COMPACT_ATOMS: atom_id res chain seq x y z
N MET A 1 25.99 11.31 -4.69
CA MET A 1 24.52 11.21 -4.86
C MET A 1 23.99 10.28 -3.77
N GLU A 2 23.84 10.72 -2.53
CA GLU A 2 23.43 9.79 -1.44
C GLU A 2 22.30 10.30 -0.52
N ALA A 3 21.69 11.46 -0.79
CA ALA A 3 20.65 12.03 0.10
C ALA A 3 19.19 11.91 -0.41
N ASP A 4 18.96 11.53 -1.67
CA ASP A 4 17.63 11.66 -2.29
C ASP A 4 16.68 10.48 -2.03
N TRP A 5 17.15 9.43 -1.34
CA TRP A 5 16.36 8.23 -1.09
C TRP A 5 15.40 8.38 0.10
N ILE A 6 15.74 9.23 1.09
CA ILE A 6 14.91 9.43 2.29
C ILE A 6 13.57 10.10 1.91
N PRO A 7 13.55 11.24 1.20
CA PRO A 7 12.29 11.88 0.80
C PRO A 7 11.44 10.94 -0.07
N ALA A 8 12.06 10.24 -1.01
CA ALA A 8 11.37 9.30 -1.88
C ALA A 8 10.72 8.13 -1.11
N LEU A 9 11.44 7.52 -0.16
CA LEU A 9 10.91 6.43 0.65
C LEU A 9 9.82 6.92 1.61
N ALA A 10 10.01 8.10 2.20
CA ALA A 10 9.02 8.72 3.07
C ALA A 10 7.71 9.01 2.34
N ALA A 11 7.78 9.58 1.13
CA ALA A 11 6.63 9.88 0.29
C ALA A 11 5.87 8.61 -0.14
N ALA A 12 6.61 7.56 -0.51
CA ALA A 12 6.03 6.26 -0.85
C ALA A 12 5.36 5.59 0.38
N GLY A 13 6.02 5.64 1.54
CA GLY A 13 5.49 5.11 2.79
C GLY A 13 4.21 5.81 3.24
N ALA A 14 4.20 7.15 3.16
CA ALA A 14 3.04 7.96 3.52
C ALA A 14 1.83 7.67 2.63
N ALA A 15 2.04 7.57 1.31
CA ALA A 15 0.98 7.22 0.36
C ALA A 15 0.37 5.85 0.70
N ALA A 16 1.21 4.83 0.86
CA ALA A 16 0.75 3.48 1.16
C ALA A 16 -0.04 3.41 2.47
N ILE A 17 0.39 4.13 3.52
CA ILE A 17 -0.35 4.18 4.79
C ILE A 17 -1.74 4.76 4.61
N VAL A 18 -1.87 5.89 3.90
CA VAL A 18 -3.17 6.56 3.68
C VAL A 18 -4.10 5.69 2.83
N GLU A 19 -3.57 4.99 1.83
CA GLU A 19 -4.33 4.06 0.99
C GLU A 19 -4.92 2.90 1.79
N VAL A 20 -4.15 2.30 2.70
CA VAL A 20 -4.62 1.10 3.43
C VAL A 20 -5.47 1.43 4.65
N VAL A 21 -5.38 2.64 5.21
CA VAL A 21 -5.97 2.97 6.52
C VAL A 21 -7.51 2.92 6.53
N LEU A 22 -8.14 3.15 5.37
CA LEU A 22 -9.60 3.13 5.21
C LEU A 22 -10.12 1.79 4.66
N THR A 23 -9.25 0.80 4.52
CA THR A 23 -9.60 -0.51 3.95
C THR A 23 -9.71 -1.57 5.04
N GLU A 24 -10.43 -2.65 4.75
CA GLU A 24 -10.47 -3.83 5.63
C GLU A 24 -9.08 -4.47 5.85
N THR A 25 -8.15 -4.23 4.92
CA THR A 25 -6.75 -4.66 4.99
C THR A 25 -5.99 -3.97 6.13
N TRP A 26 -6.50 -2.84 6.67
CA TRP A 26 -5.87 -2.09 7.76
C TRP A 26 -5.56 -2.95 8.98
N ARG A 27 -6.51 -3.79 9.41
CA ARG A 27 -6.36 -4.64 10.61
C ARG A 27 -5.18 -5.60 10.48
N THR A 28 -4.91 -6.07 9.26
CA THR A 28 -3.84 -7.01 8.94
C THR A 28 -2.49 -6.30 8.79
N VAL A 29 -2.48 -5.09 8.24
CA VAL A 29 -1.25 -4.35 7.91
C VAL A 29 -0.73 -3.51 9.07
N ARG A 30 -1.62 -2.92 9.87
CA ARG A 30 -1.30 -2.10 11.04
C ARG A 30 -0.22 -2.68 11.96
N PRO A 31 -0.30 -3.95 12.42
CA PRO A 31 0.74 -4.50 13.30
C PRO A 31 2.11 -4.59 12.60
N ARG A 32 2.14 -4.85 11.29
CA ARG A 32 3.38 -4.90 10.51
C ARG A 32 3.99 -3.50 10.32
N LEU A 33 3.15 -2.50 10.05
CA LEU A 33 3.54 -1.08 10.03
C LEU A 33 4.11 -0.64 11.39
N ALA A 34 3.44 -0.97 12.49
CA ALA A 34 3.90 -0.61 13.83
C ALA A 34 5.28 -1.22 14.13
N ARG A 35 5.49 -2.50 13.76
CA ARG A 35 6.77 -3.20 13.90
C ARG A 35 7.88 -2.57 13.06
N ALA A 36 7.61 -2.29 11.79
CA ALA A 36 8.58 -1.67 10.89
C ALA A 36 9.02 -0.27 11.39
N LEU A 37 8.06 0.54 11.83
CA LEU A 37 8.31 1.89 12.36
C LEU A 37 8.87 1.90 13.79
N GLY A 38 8.75 0.78 14.51
CA GLY A 38 9.32 0.60 15.83
C GLY A 38 10.75 0.06 15.83
N CYS A 39 11.25 -0.41 14.67
CA CYS A 39 12.58 -1.00 14.51
C CYS A 39 12.89 -2.12 15.53
N GLY A 40 11.88 -2.88 15.97
CA GLY A 40 12.02 -3.94 16.97
C GLY A 40 12.04 -3.49 18.44
N ASP A 41 11.91 -2.20 18.71
CA ASP A 41 11.74 -1.65 20.06
C ASP A 41 10.25 -1.62 20.43
N ALA A 42 9.86 -2.39 21.45
CA ALA A 42 8.45 -2.55 21.85
C ALA A 42 7.75 -1.24 22.24
N ASP A 43 8.49 -0.26 22.79
CA ASP A 43 7.94 1.05 23.14
C ASP A 43 7.73 1.92 21.90
N ARG A 44 8.68 1.90 20.96
CA ARG A 44 8.55 2.58 19.67
C ARG A 44 7.42 1.97 18.86
N GLU A 45 7.26 0.65 18.86
CA GLU A 45 6.15 -0.06 18.21
C GLU A 45 4.79 0.38 18.76
N ARG A 46 4.62 0.41 20.09
CA ARG A 46 3.39 0.91 20.72
C ARG A 46 3.07 2.35 20.32
N ARG A 47 4.07 3.23 20.36
CA ARG A 47 3.91 4.63 19.93
C ARG A 47 3.59 4.74 18.44
N ALA A 48 4.22 3.93 17.59
CA ALA A 48 3.92 3.88 16.16
C ALA A 48 2.47 3.45 15.91
N ALA A 49 2.02 2.38 16.57
CA ALA A 49 0.66 1.87 16.47
C ALA A 49 -0.39 2.92 16.88
N ALA A 50 -0.21 3.59 18.02
CA ALA A 50 -1.12 4.64 18.48
C ALA A 50 -1.19 5.82 17.50
N ARG A 51 -0.05 6.23 16.94
CA ARG A 51 -0.03 7.29 15.93
C ARG A 51 -0.76 6.86 14.66
N LEU A 52 -0.54 5.64 14.20
CA LEU A 52 -1.20 5.08 13.03
C LEU A 52 -2.73 5.07 13.21
N ASP A 53 -3.22 4.68 14.39
CA ASP A 53 -4.64 4.74 14.73
C ASP A 53 -5.20 6.16 14.72
N ALA A 54 -4.43 7.14 15.19
CA ALA A 54 -4.84 8.54 15.14
C ALA A 54 -5.03 9.02 13.69
N THR A 55 -4.14 8.63 12.77
CA THR A 55 -4.28 8.91 11.33
C THR A 55 -5.51 8.22 10.75
N ALA A 56 -5.75 6.95 11.10
CA ALA A 56 -6.94 6.22 10.67
C ALA A 56 -8.23 6.90 11.12
N ALA A 57 -8.29 7.30 12.40
CA ALA A 57 -9.43 7.96 12.98
C ALA A 57 -9.67 9.36 12.40
N GLU A 58 -8.61 10.11 12.08
CA GLU A 58 -8.72 11.39 11.38
C GLU A 58 -9.36 11.22 10.00
N LEU A 59 -8.88 10.25 9.22
CA LEU A 59 -9.40 10.01 7.87
C LEU A 59 -10.83 9.45 7.90
N ALA A 60 -11.16 8.57 8.85
CA ALA A 60 -12.52 8.07 9.05
C ALA A 60 -13.53 9.18 9.39
N ARG A 61 -13.08 10.28 10.00
CA ARG A 61 -13.90 11.47 10.32
C ARG A 61 -14.03 12.46 9.15
N GLY A 62 -13.61 12.07 7.94
CA GLY A 62 -13.62 12.95 6.77
C GLY A 62 -12.42 13.90 6.71
N GLY A 63 -11.32 13.57 7.40
CA GLY A 63 -10.05 14.28 7.29
C GLY A 63 -9.50 14.25 5.85
N SER A 64 -8.63 15.20 5.53
CA SER A 64 -8.02 15.26 4.20
C SER A 64 -6.92 14.21 4.07
N ALA A 65 -7.08 13.31 3.11
CA ALA A 65 -6.07 12.31 2.73
C ALA A 65 -4.72 12.96 2.40
N GLU A 66 -4.73 14.10 1.69
CA GLU A 66 -3.51 14.81 1.33
C GLU A 66 -2.82 15.42 2.56
N ARG A 67 -3.56 16.04 3.47
CA ARG A 67 -2.98 16.57 4.72
C ARG A 67 -2.39 15.44 5.58
N ALA A 68 -3.09 14.31 5.68
CA ALA A 68 -2.60 13.14 6.40
C ALA A 68 -1.34 12.56 5.75
N ARG A 69 -1.29 12.51 4.41
CA ARG A 69 -0.14 12.05 3.64
C ARG A 69 1.08 12.93 3.86
N VAL A 70 0.96 14.25 3.69
CA VAL A 70 2.06 15.20 3.91
C VAL A 70 2.57 15.13 5.36
N ALA A 71 1.67 15.09 6.34
CA ALA A 71 2.05 14.95 7.75
C ALA A 71 2.77 13.62 8.04
N ARG A 72 2.49 12.56 7.28
CA ARG A 72 3.21 11.29 7.37
C ARG A 72 4.54 11.29 6.65
N GLU A 73 4.62 11.93 5.51
CA GLU A 73 5.85 12.06 4.75
C GLU A 73 6.93 12.75 5.61
N VAL A 74 6.61 13.90 6.22
CA VAL A 74 7.55 14.62 7.10
C VAL A 74 8.03 13.72 8.25
N ARG A 75 7.11 13.06 8.95
CA ARG A 75 7.46 12.19 10.09
C ARG A 75 8.28 10.96 9.69
N LEU A 76 8.05 10.41 8.50
CA LEU A 76 8.84 9.29 7.99
C LEU A 76 10.23 9.76 7.57
N ALA A 77 10.34 10.95 6.98
CA ALA A 77 11.62 11.55 6.66
C ALA A 77 12.46 11.80 7.92
N ASP A 78 11.86 12.37 8.97
CA ASP A 78 12.50 12.57 10.28
C ASP A 78 12.98 11.23 10.86
N LEU A 79 12.11 10.20 10.87
CA LEU A 79 12.46 8.87 11.36
C LEU A 79 13.64 8.25 10.59
N LEU A 80 13.64 8.37 9.27
CA LEU A 80 14.69 7.78 8.42
C LEU A 80 16.01 8.56 8.50
N ALA A 81 15.95 9.86 8.79
CA ALA A 81 17.13 10.68 9.07
C ALA A 81 17.75 10.32 10.42
N ASP A 82 16.92 10.14 11.45
CA ASP A 82 17.36 9.75 12.80
C ASP A 82 17.83 8.29 12.88
N ASP A 83 17.16 7.39 12.14
CA ASP A 83 17.45 5.96 12.11
C ASP A 83 17.39 5.42 10.66
N PRO A 84 18.51 5.49 9.91
CA PRO A 84 18.58 4.92 8.57
C PRO A 84 18.33 3.41 8.52
N GLY A 85 18.50 2.69 9.65
CA GLY A 85 18.22 1.26 9.77
C GLY A 85 16.73 0.92 9.59
N ALA A 86 15.84 1.88 9.83
CA ALA A 86 14.40 1.74 9.62
C ALA A 86 14.01 1.56 8.14
N ALA A 87 14.91 1.90 7.21
CA ALA A 87 14.63 1.89 5.78
C ALA A 87 14.38 0.49 5.20
N GLY A 88 15.12 -0.53 5.67
CA GLY A 88 14.94 -1.92 5.22
C GLY A 88 13.55 -2.45 5.56
N PRO A 89 13.16 -2.47 6.85
CA PRO A 89 11.82 -2.88 7.28
C PRO A 89 10.69 -2.12 6.57
N LEU A 90 10.86 -0.81 6.33
CA LEU A 90 9.87 -0.01 5.62
C LEU A 90 9.75 -0.41 4.14
N ARG A 91 10.87 -0.66 3.45
CA ARG A 91 10.86 -1.13 2.06
C ARG A 91 10.20 -2.51 1.92
N ASP A 92 10.55 -3.45 2.79
CA ASP A 92 9.99 -4.80 2.77
C ASP A 92 8.47 -4.77 2.96
N LEU A 93 8.02 -3.91 3.88
CA LEU A 93 6.61 -3.70 4.10
C LEU A 93 5.92 -3.11 2.87
N LEU A 94 6.48 -2.06 2.26
CA LEU A 94 5.90 -1.45 1.06
C LEU A 94 5.85 -2.42 -0.11
N ALA A 95 6.85 -3.29 -0.26
CA ALA A 95 6.82 -4.36 -1.25
C ALA A 95 5.65 -5.33 -1.01
N GLY A 96 5.32 -5.63 0.25
CA GLY A 96 4.17 -6.45 0.62
C GLY A 96 2.81 -5.75 0.53
N LEU A 97 2.77 -4.41 0.44
CA LEU A 97 1.55 -3.62 0.24
C LEU A 97 1.24 -3.35 -1.22
N ARG A 98 2.23 -3.48 -2.11
CA ARG A 98 1.98 -3.37 -3.53
C ARG A 98 0.91 -4.40 -3.90
N PRO A 99 -0.17 -3.98 -4.59
CA PRO A 99 -1.12 -4.94 -5.13
C PRO A 99 -0.32 -5.94 -5.97
N ALA A 100 -0.64 -7.23 -5.82
CA ALA A 100 -0.05 -8.25 -6.67
C ALA A 100 -0.15 -7.75 -8.11
N ALA A 101 0.99 -7.68 -8.81
CA ALA A 101 0.98 -7.31 -10.22
C ALA A 101 -0.09 -8.17 -10.90
N PRO A 102 -0.97 -7.59 -11.73
CA PRO A 102 -2.00 -8.37 -12.38
C PRO A 102 -1.33 -9.57 -13.01
N GLY A 103 -1.88 -10.76 -12.72
CA GLY A 103 -1.42 -11.99 -13.35
C GLY A 103 -1.47 -11.85 -14.88
N PRO A 104 -0.81 -12.75 -15.62
CA PRO A 104 -0.82 -12.71 -17.08
C PRO A 104 -2.26 -12.59 -17.61
N VAL A 105 -2.52 -11.56 -18.42
CA VAL A 105 -3.82 -11.32 -19.04
C VAL A 105 -3.87 -12.04 -20.39
N GLN A 106 -4.75 -13.03 -20.51
CA GLN A 106 -5.07 -13.68 -21.78
C GLN A 106 -6.26 -12.97 -22.44
N ARG A 107 -6.03 -12.26 -23.55
CA ARG A 107 -7.08 -11.64 -24.35
C ARG A 107 -7.38 -12.49 -25.57
N ILE A 108 -8.62 -12.96 -25.69
CA ILE A 108 -9.09 -13.78 -26.80
C ILE A 108 -10.15 -12.97 -27.55
N THR A 109 -9.88 -12.69 -28.82
CA THR A 109 -10.77 -11.92 -29.67
C THR A 109 -11.09 -12.73 -30.92
N ALA A 110 -12.37 -12.88 -31.22
CA ALA A 110 -12.86 -13.34 -32.52
C ALA A 110 -13.62 -12.19 -33.21
N THR A 111 -13.48 -12.05 -34.52
CA THR A 111 -14.17 -11.03 -35.31
C THR A 111 -14.88 -11.67 -36.50
N GLY A 112 -15.95 -11.03 -37.00
CA GLY A 112 -16.80 -11.59 -38.05
C GLY A 112 -17.48 -12.89 -37.61
N ALA A 113 -17.51 -13.91 -38.47
CA ALA A 113 -18.00 -15.26 -38.16
C ALA A 113 -16.92 -16.16 -37.50
N GLY A 114 -15.87 -15.57 -36.93
CA GLY A 114 -14.76 -16.31 -36.32
C GLY A 114 -15.13 -16.95 -34.98
N THR A 115 -14.48 -18.07 -34.67
CA THR A 115 -14.54 -18.72 -33.35
C THR A 115 -13.14 -18.72 -32.75
N ALA A 116 -13.02 -18.42 -31.45
CA ALA A 116 -11.76 -18.47 -30.72
C ALA A 116 -11.93 -19.26 -29.41
N TYR A 117 -10.90 -20.05 -29.07
CA TYR A 117 -10.89 -20.92 -27.89
C TYR A 117 -9.85 -20.46 -26.88
N GLY A 118 -10.23 -20.47 -25.59
CA GLY A 118 -9.35 -20.19 -24.47
C GLY A 118 -9.30 -21.34 -23.50
N VAL A 119 -8.09 -21.77 -23.13
CA VAL A 119 -7.90 -22.76 -22.06
C VAL A 119 -7.47 -22.00 -20.80
N MET A 120 -8.25 -22.15 -19.74
CA MET A 120 -8.02 -21.52 -18.43
C MET A 120 -8.24 -22.56 -17.34
N TYR A 121 -7.24 -22.74 -16.47
CA TYR A 121 -7.32 -23.65 -15.32
C TYR A 121 -7.65 -22.88 -14.03
N GLY A 122 -8.26 -23.56 -13.06
CA GLY A 122 -8.63 -22.97 -11.76
C GLY A 122 -10.05 -22.41 -11.70
N THR A 123 -10.36 -21.66 -10.64
CA THR A 123 -11.66 -21.01 -10.45
C THR A 123 -11.82 -19.86 -11.44
N GLN A 124 -12.91 -19.88 -12.21
CA GLN A 124 -13.21 -18.88 -13.22
C GLN A 124 -14.38 -18.02 -12.77
N GLU A 125 -14.17 -16.72 -12.67
CA GLU A 125 -15.22 -15.74 -12.46
C GLU A 125 -15.48 -15.01 -13.79
N ILE A 126 -16.68 -15.17 -14.32
CA ILE A 126 -17.03 -14.67 -15.67
C ILE A 126 -17.94 -13.46 -15.53
N HIS A 127 -17.40 -12.28 -15.82
CA HIS A 127 -18.17 -11.04 -15.90
C HIS A 127 -18.64 -10.83 -17.34
N HIS A 128 -19.96 -10.77 -17.53
CA HIS A 128 -20.55 -10.46 -18.83
C HIS A 128 -20.76 -8.95 -18.91
N HIS A 129 -20.25 -8.33 -19.97
CA HIS A 129 -20.52 -6.93 -20.27
C HIS A 129 -21.37 -6.85 -21.54
N PRO A 130 -22.39 -5.96 -21.59
CA PRO A 130 -23.13 -5.72 -22.82
C PRO A 130 -22.19 -5.15 -23.89
N PRO A 131 -22.44 -5.44 -25.18
CA PRO A 131 -21.68 -4.83 -26.26
C PRO A 131 -21.81 -3.30 -26.21
N PRO A 132 -20.75 -2.55 -26.56
CA PRO A 132 -20.85 -1.10 -26.72
C PRO A 132 -21.87 -0.76 -27.81
N ALA A 133 -22.65 0.31 -27.58
CA ALA A 133 -23.66 0.83 -28.51
C ALA A 133 -23.07 1.41 -29.80
#